data_AF-A0A0D0QDH0-F1
#
_entry.id   AF-A0A0D0QDH0-F1
#
_cell.length_a   1.000
_cell.length_b   1.000
_cell.length_c   1.000
_cell.angle_alpha   90.00
_cell.angle_beta   90.00
_cell.angle_gamma   90.00
#
_symmetry.space_group_name_H-M   'P 1'
#
loop_
_entity.id
_entity.type
_entity.pdbx_description
1 polymer ?
#
loop_
_entity_poly.entity_id
_entity_poly.type
_entity_poly.pdbx_seq_one_letter_code
_entity_poly.pdbx_strand_id
1 'polypeptide(L)' 'MPLAKTLVAALVAIPMATASFAGGFADEIVETPVAPVQIVEPAAPRGSLPGWVIPAVLVAGLVALAVSGDDSDDEDDAS' A
#
# COMPACT_ATOMS: atom_id res chain seq x y z
N MET A 1 -10.42 -3.00 -29.63
CA MET A 1 -9.98 -3.64 -28.37
C MET A 1 -8.95 -2.77 -27.62
N PRO A 2 -9.30 -1.56 -27.15
CA PRO A 2 -8.37 -0.74 -26.36
C PRO A 2 -8.27 -1.21 -24.90
N LEU A 3 -9.38 -1.72 -24.33
CA LEU A 3 -9.48 -2.18 -22.94
C LEU A 3 -8.56 -3.36 -22.60
N ALA A 4 -8.36 -4.28 -23.54
CA ALA A 4 -7.45 -5.41 -23.34
C ALA A 4 -5.98 -4.95 -23.25
N LYS A 5 -5.60 -3.87 -23.95
CA LYS A 5 -4.24 -3.32 -23.92
C LYS A 5 -3.97 -2.50 -22.66
N THR A 6 -4.97 -1.81 -22.11
CA THR A 6 -4.83 -1.07 -20.84
C THR A 6 -4.75 -1.99 -19.62
N LEU A 7 -5.53 -3.07 -19.58
CA LEU A 7 -5.46 -4.08 -18.50
C LEU A 7 -4.09 -4.78 -18.45
N VAL A 8 -3.53 -5.12 -19.62
CA VAL A 8 -2.19 -5.73 -19.71
C VAL A 8 -1.10 -4.75 -19.27
N ALA A 9 -1.22 -3.46 -19.63
CA ALA A 9 -0.26 -2.43 -19.19
C ALA A 9 -0.28 -2.23 -17.67
N ALA A 10 -1.46 -2.28 -17.04
CA ALA A 10 -1.59 -2.14 -15.58
C ALA A 10 -0.97 -3.31 -14.81
N LEU A 11 -1.04 -4.54 -15.35
CA LEU A 11 -0.46 -5.73 -14.71
C LEU A 11 1.07 -5.69 -14.64
N VAL A 12 1.73 -5.00 -15.60
CA VAL A 12 3.19 -4.87 -15.67
C VAL A 12 3.75 -3.94 -14.58
N ALA A 13 2.93 -3.06 -14.01
CA ALA A 13 3.36 -2.11 -12.98
C ALA A 13 3.45 -2.69 -11.55
N ILE A 14 3.09 -3.96 -11.35
CA ILE A 14 2.88 -4.55 -10.01
C ILE A 14 4.14 -5.18 -9.38
N PRO A 15 5.12 -5.78 -10.08
CA PRO A 15 6.16 -6.54 -9.39
C PRO A 15 7.40 -5.68 -9.14
N MET A 16 7.31 -4.71 -8.22
CA MET A 16 8.49 -4.21 -7.53
C MET A 16 8.16 -3.70 -6.12
N ALA A 17 7.32 -4.43 -5.40
CA ALA A 17 7.29 -4.37 -3.95
C ALA A 17 8.58 -5.03 -3.42
N THR A 18 9.71 -4.35 -3.57
CA THR A 18 10.93 -4.74 -2.87
C THR A 18 10.67 -4.59 -1.38
N ALA A 19 10.97 -5.63 -0.61
CA ALA A 19 10.85 -5.60 0.84
C ALA A 19 11.65 -4.40 1.37
N SER A 20 10.96 -3.41 1.93
CA SER A 20 11.61 -2.32 2.64
C SER A 20 12.20 -2.94 3.92
N PHE A 21 13.50 -3.22 3.90
CA PHE A 21 14.23 -3.65 5.09
C PHE A 21 14.34 -2.41 5.98
N ALA A 22 13.39 -2.25 6.89
CA ALA A 22 13.44 -1.25 7.94
C ALA A 22 14.63 -1.58 8.85
N GLY A 23 15.81 -1.09 8.48
CA GLY A 23 16.99 -1.02 9.33
C GLY A 23 16.70 -0.06 10.49
N GLY A 24 15.89 -0.52 11.45
CA GLY A 24 15.55 0.21 12.65
C GLY A 24 16.78 0.35 13.52
N PHE A 25 17.29 1.58 13.60
CA PHE A 25 18.14 2.11 14.67
C PHE A 25 19.14 1.10 15.26
N ALA A 26 20.28 0.92 14.59
CA ALA A 26 21.45 0.34 15.24
C ALA A 26 21.97 1.38 16.26
N ASP A 27 21.48 1.29 17.49
CA ASP A 27 22.03 2.01 18.63
C ASP A 27 23.45 1.49 18.91
N GLU A 28 24.39 2.40 19.17
CA GLU A 28 25.78 2.05 19.42
C GLU A 28 25.89 1.28 20.74
N ILE A 29 26.41 0.04 20.70
CA ILE A 29 26.57 -0.79 21.89
C ILE A 29 27.76 -0.23 22.70
N VAL A 30 27.48 0.68 23.63
CA VAL A 30 28.42 1.05 24.70
C VAL A 30 28.21 0.08 25.86
N GLU A 31 29.19 -0.78 26.11
CA GLU A 31 29.20 -1.75 27.21
C GLU A 31 29.11 -1.04 28.57
N THR A 32 27.90 -0.94 29.11
CA THR A 32 27.66 -0.52 30.50
C THR A 32 27.56 -1.79 31.37
N PRO A 33 28.20 -1.84 32.56
CA PRO A 33 28.31 -3.04 33.37
C PRO A 33 26.96 -3.71 33.61
N VAL A 34 26.91 -5.03 33.41
CA VAL A 34 25.71 -5.87 33.40
C VAL A 34 25.01 -5.85 34.76
N ALA A 35 24.09 -4.90 34.94
CA ALA A 35 22.98 -5.09 35.87
C ALA A 35 22.05 -6.18 35.28
N PRO A 36 21.44 -7.05 36.10
CA PRO A 36 20.55 -8.09 35.59
C PRO A 36 19.43 -7.43 34.79
N VAL A 37 19.48 -7.62 33.47
CA VAL A 37 18.55 -7.02 32.53
C VAL A 37 17.19 -7.64 32.81
N GLN A 38 16.34 -6.91 33.53
CA GLN A 38 14.93 -7.26 33.61
C GLN A 38 14.34 -7.04 32.23
N ILE A 39 14.13 -8.15 31.52
CA ILE A 39 13.47 -8.15 30.21
C ILE A 39 12.00 -7.84 30.48
N VAL A 40 11.66 -6.56 30.44
CA VAL A 40 10.26 -6.12 30.39
C VAL A 40 9.81 -6.32 28.96
N GLU A 41 8.95 -7.32 28.74
CA GLU A 41 8.33 -7.52 27.42
C GLU A 41 7.56 -6.24 27.05
N PRO A 42 7.91 -5.58 25.93
CA PRO A 42 7.20 -4.39 25.50
C PRO A 42 5.73 -4.75 25.28
N ALA A 43 4.82 -4.01 25.92
CA ALA A 43 3.40 -4.20 25.71
C ALA A 43 3.10 -4.14 24.20
N ALA A 44 2.42 -5.17 23.68
CA ALA A 44 2.11 -5.28 22.26
C ALA A 44 1.48 -3.96 21.76
N PRO A 45 1.93 -3.43 20.60
CA PRO A 45 1.39 -2.19 20.06
C PRO A 45 -0.14 -2.24 20.01
N ARG A 46 -0.79 -1.33 20.73
CA ARG A 46 -2.25 -1.26 20.76
C ARG A 46 -2.75 -0.69 19.44
N GLY A 47 -3.39 -1.55 18.65
CA GLY A 47 -4.28 -1.16 17.55
C GLY A 47 -3.56 -0.74 16.28
N SER A 48 -3.34 -1.70 15.39
CA SER A 48 -3.14 -1.40 13.96
C SER A 48 -4.44 -1.63 13.22
N LEU A 49 -4.74 -0.77 12.24
CA LEU A 49 -5.80 -1.07 11.27
C LEU A 49 -5.48 -2.40 10.60
N PRO A 50 -6.48 -3.25 10.32
CA PRO A 50 -6.25 -4.49 9.59
C PRO A 50 -5.50 -4.22 8.28
N GLY A 51 -4.51 -5.03 7.93
CA GLY A 51 -3.67 -4.81 6.75
C GLY A 51 -4.43 -4.75 5.42
N TRP A 52 -5.70 -5.16 5.40
CA TRP A 52 -6.59 -5.08 4.24
C TRP A 52 -7.23 -3.70 4.02
N VAL A 53 -7.20 -2.80 5.02
CA VAL A 53 -7.87 -1.50 4.93
C VAL A 53 -7.29 -0.64 3.82
N ILE A 54 -5.96 -0.55 3.71
CA ILE A 54 -5.30 0.24 2.66
C ILE A 54 -5.64 -0.32 1.25
N PRO A 55 -5.47 -1.62 0.97
CA PRO A 55 -5.92 -2.21 -0.29
C PRO A 55 -7.40 -1.95 -0.62
N ALA A 56 -8.30 -2.09 0.37
CA ALA A 56 -9.72 -1.90 0.16
C ALA A 56 -10.08 -0.45 -0.21
N VAL A 57 -9.47 0.54 0.46
CA VAL A 57 -9.67 1.96 0.13
C VAL A 57 -9.18 2.29 -1.27
N LEU A 58 -8.05 1.73 -1.69
CA LEU A 58 -7.52 1.93 -3.04
C LEU A 58 -8.46 1.35 -4.10
N VAL A 59 -8.96 0.12 -3.92
CA VAL A 59 -9.92 -0.50 -4.85
C VAL A 59 -11.20 0.35 -4.93
N ALA A 60 -11.75 0.76 -3.79
CA ALA A 60 -12.95 1.59 -3.76
C ALA A 60 -12.75 2.94 -4.49
N GLY A 61 -11.60 3.58 -4.27
CA GLY A 61 -11.26 4.84 -4.94
C GLY A 61 -11.12 4.69 -6.46
N LEU A 62 -10.50 3.60 -6.93
CA LEU A 62 -10.37 3.32 -8.36
C LEU A 62 -11.72 3.00 -9.02
N VAL A 63 -12.60 2.27 -8.34
CA VAL A 63 -13.96 2.01 -8.83
C VAL A 63 -14.76 3.31 -8.92
N ALA A 64 -14.69 4.16 -7.90
CA ALA A 64 -15.36 5.47 -7.91
C ALA A 64 -14.86 6.36 -9.05
N LEU A 65 -13.53 6.38 -9.30
CA LEU A 65 -12.94 7.11 -10.41
C LEU A 65 -13.41 6.56 -11.77
N ALA A 66 -13.48 5.23 -11.93
CA ALA A 66 -13.93 4.60 -13.16
C ALA A 66 -15.40 4.91 -13.48
N VAL A 67 -16.27 4.87 -12.47
CA VAL A 67 -17.70 5.20 -12.62
C VAL A 67 -17.92 6.69 -12.93
N SER A 68 -17.06 7.57 -12.42
CA SER A 68 -17.22 9.02 -12.63
C SER A 68 -16.83 9.49 -14.04
N GLY A 69 -16.22 8.64 -14.87
CA GLY A 69 -15.69 9.01 -16.19
C GLY A 69 -16.46 8.48 -17.40
N ASP A 70 -17.60 7.81 -17.21
CA ASP A 70 -18.38 7.14 -18.27
C ASP A 70 -19.53 8.00 -18.85
N ASP A 71 -19.76 9.22 -18.32
CA ASP A 71 -20.94 10.05 -18.64
C ASP A 71 -20.71 11.06 -19.78
N SER A 72 -19.70 10.86 -20.62
CA SER A 72 -19.41 11.78 -21.72
C SER A 72 -18.78 11.07 -22.91
N ASP A 73 -19.62 10.48 -23.76
CA ASP A 73 -19.33 10.14 -25.17
C ASP A 73 -20.65 9.70 -25.86
N ASP A 74 -21.62 10.61 -26.02
CA ASP A 74 -22.85 10.38 -26.80
C ASP A 74 -23.37 11.70 -27.42
N GLU A 75 -22.57 12.34 -28.28
CA GLU A 75 -23.04 13.44 -29.14
C GLU A 75 -21.96 13.69 -30.21
N ASP A 76 -22.14 13.13 -31.42
CA ASP A 76 -21.68 13.69 -32.71
C ASP A 76 -21.95 12.68 -33.87
N ASP A 77 -23.24 12.42 -34.13
CA ASP A 77 -23.72 11.93 -35.43
C ASP A 77 -24.78 12.91 -35.96
N ALA A 78 -24.34 13.99 -36.63
CA ALA A 78 -25.07 14.74 -37.65
C ALA A 78 -24.30 15.99 -38.13
N SER A 79 -23.62 15.91 -39.29
CA SER A 79 -23.42 17.00 -40.26
C SER A 79 -22.78 16.49 -41.56
#